data_AF-A0A2A9CT41-F1
#
_entry.id   AF-A0A2A9CT41-F1
#
_cell.length_a   1.000
_cell.length_b   1.000
_cell.length_c   1.000
_cell.angle_alpha   90.00
_cell.angle_beta   90.00
_cell.angle_gamma   90.00
#
_symmetry.space_group_name_H-M   'P 1'
#
loop_
_entity.id
_entity.type
_entity.pdbx_description
1 polymer ?
#
loop_
_entity_poly.entity_id
_entity_poly.type
_entity_poly.pdbx_seq_one_letter_code
_entity_poly.pdbx_strand_id
1 'polypeptide(L)'
;MFNLDWSEVLVLLVLAVIIFGPEKLPELARKSGRIVRYLRTIANDATGRLQAELGPEFADLDLRNPREMVTKHLIEPVQAELEPLKAELEPVKAGLNPSGSLAEAPSEVLLEVDEAPSTVAFDPEAT
;
A
#
# COMPACT_ATOMS: atom_id res chain seq x y z
N MET A 1 -6.32 -23.15 6.98
CA MET A 1 -5.17 -22.98 7.90
C MET A 1 -3.95 -23.53 7.17
N PHE A 2 -2.91 -22.73 6.95
CA PHE A 2 -1.68 -23.19 6.32
C PHE A 2 -0.77 -23.76 7.39
N ASN A 3 -0.60 -25.09 7.41
CA ASN A 3 0.44 -25.72 8.22
C ASN A 3 1.70 -25.74 7.34
N LEU A 4 2.65 -24.86 7.66
CA LEU A 4 3.92 -24.81 6.95
C LEU A 4 4.90 -25.75 7.65
N ASP A 5 4.89 -27.00 7.20
CA ASP A 5 5.83 -28.01 7.66
C ASP A 5 7.16 -27.92 6.87
N TRP A 6 8.23 -28.47 7.45
CA TRP A 6 9.55 -28.44 6.81
C TRP A 6 9.57 -29.14 5.44
N SER A 7 8.69 -30.13 5.24
CA SER A 7 8.42 -30.78 3.95
C SER A 7 7.90 -29.80 2.91
N GLU A 8 6.86 -29.04 3.23
CA GLU A 8 6.25 -28.05 2.34
C GLU A 8 7.24 -26.95 1.96
N VAL A 9 8.07 -26.49 2.90
CA VAL A 9 9.14 -25.52 2.60
C VAL A 9 10.12 -26.08 1.57
N LEU A 10 10.53 -27.34 1.70
CA LEU A 10 11.43 -28.00 0.76
C LEU A 10 10.79 -28.12 -0.64
N VAL A 11 9.51 -28.51 -0.71
CA VAL A 11 8.76 -28.60 -1.98
C VAL A 11 8.66 -27.23 -2.65
N LEU A 12 8.36 -26.17 -1.89
CA LEU A 12 8.31 -24.80 -2.42
C LEU A 12 9.68 -24.32 -2.91
N LEU A 13 10.76 -24.67 -2.20
CA LEU A 13 12.12 -24.33 -2.61
C LEU A 13 12.47 -25.00 -3.95
N VAL A 14 12.19 -26.29 -4.09
CA VAL A 14 12.40 -27.02 -5.34
C VAL A 14 11.56 -26.42 -6.47
N LEU A 15 10.29 -26.12 -6.21
CA LEU A 15 9.40 -25.49 -7.19
C LEU A 15 9.93 -24.12 -7.63
N ALA A 16 10.37 -23.30 -6.68
CA ALA A 16 10.99 -22.01 -6.99
C ALA A 16 12.26 -22.18 -7.85
N VAL A 17 13.09 -23.18 -7.56
CA VAL A 17 14.29 -23.48 -8.35
C VAL A 17 13.92 -23.89 -9.78
N ILE A 18 12.84 -24.66 -9.97
CA ILE A 18 12.39 -25.07 -11.31
C ILE A 18 11.84 -23.87 -12.10
N ILE A 19 11.05 -23.01 -11.46
CA ILE A 19 10.41 -21.86 -12.13
C ILE A 19 11.45 -20.77 -12.47
N PHE A 20 12.31 -20.42 -11.51
CA PHE A 20 13.25 -19.31 -11.66
C PHE A 20 14.65 -19.75 -12.12
N GLY A 21 15.01 -21.00 -11.88
CA GLY A 21 16.36 -21.55 -12.10
C GLY A 21 17.25 -21.47 -10.85
N PRO A 22 18.15 -22.45 -10.65
CA PRO A 22 19.05 -22.51 -9.48
C PRO A 22 20.05 -21.36 -9.43
N GLU A 23 20.35 -20.74 -10.57
CA GLU A 23 21.29 -19.61 -10.65
C GLU A 23 20.63 -18.27 -10.32
N LYS A 24 19.33 -18.10 -10.62
CA LYS A 24 18.63 -16.81 -10.48
C LYS A 24 18.17 -16.54 -9.07
N LEU A 25 17.69 -17.55 -8.34
CA LEU A 25 17.28 -17.40 -6.95
C LEU A 25 18.36 -16.80 -6.04
N PRO A 26 19.60 -17.33 -5.99
CA PRO A 26 20.65 -16.75 -5.15
C PRO A 26 21.08 -15.37 -5.64
N GLU A 27 21.05 -15.12 -6.95
CA GLU A 27 21.35 -13.80 -7.51
C GLU A 27 20.32 -12.74 -7.05
N LEU A 28 19.04 -13.07 -7.11
CA LEU A 28 17.94 -12.21 -6.64
C LEU A 28 18.00 -12.01 -5.12
N ALA A 29 18.21 -13.07 -4.35
CA ALA A 29 18.36 -12.98 -2.89
C ALA A 29 19.52 -12.06 -2.49
N ARG A 30 20.67 -12.14 -3.19
CA ARG A 30 21.81 -11.25 -2.97
C ARG A 30 21.48 -9.79 -3.28
N LYS A 31 20.75 -9.53 -4.37
CA LYS A 31 20.31 -8.17 -4.74
C LYS A 31 19.36 -7.59 -3.69
N SER A 32 18.33 -8.34 -3.31
CA SER A 32 17.37 -7.93 -2.27
C SER A 32 18.05 -7.72 -0.91
N GLY A 33 18.97 -8.61 -0.53
CA GLY A 33 19.71 -8.48 0.72
C GLY A 33 20.55 -7.19 0.78
N ARG A 34 21.13 -6.77 -0.35
CA ARG A 34 21.86 -5.49 -0.43
C ARG A 34 20.94 -4.30 -0.22
N ILE A 35 19.75 -4.33 -0.82
CA ILE A 35 18.74 -3.27 -0.66
C ILE A 35 18.29 -3.20 0.81
N VAL A 36 17.96 -4.33 1.42
CA VAL A 36 17.54 -4.39 2.83
C VAL A 36 18.65 -3.88 3.76
N ARG A 37 19.91 -4.26 3.51
CA ARG A 37 21.05 -3.77 4.29
C ARG A 37 21.20 -2.26 4.17
N TYR A 38 21.12 -1.73 2.94
CA TYR A 38 21.21 -0.30 2.68
C TYR A 38 20.09 0.48 3.37
N LEU A 39 18.85 0.00 3.28
CA LEU A 39 17.71 0.59 3.96
C LEU A 39 17.89 0.58 5.49
N ARG A 40 18.41 -0.52 6.05
CA ARG A 40 18.73 -0.60 7.49
C ARG A 40 19.80 0.42 7.90
N THR A 41 20.83 0.61 7.08
CA THR A 41 21.86 1.64 7.33
C THR A 41 21.25 3.05 7.34
N ILE A 42 20.47 3.41 6.31
CA ILE A 42 19.81 4.72 6.26
C ILE A 42 18.88 4.93 7.46
N ALA A 43 18.08 3.92 7.80
CA ALA A 43 17.16 4.01 8.93
C ALA A 43 17.91 4.28 10.23
N ASN A 44 19.00 3.55 10.49
CA ASN A 44 19.82 3.75 11.69
C ASN A 44 20.50 5.14 11.71
N ASP A 45 21.01 5.61 10.56
CA ASP A 45 21.66 6.92 10.46
C ASP A 45 20.67 8.07 10.68
N ALA A 46 19.46 7.95 10.13
CA ALA A 46 18.39 8.92 10.34
C ALA A 46 17.96 8.94 11.82
N THR A 47 17.71 7.78 12.43
CA THR A 47 17.40 7.69 13.86
C THR A 47 18.50 8.29 14.73
N GLY A 48 19.78 8.04 14.41
CA GLY A 48 20.91 8.63 15.14
C GLY A 48 20.97 10.16 15.06
N ARG A 49 20.61 10.75 13.91
CA ARG A 49 20.53 12.21 13.73
C ARG A 49 19.36 12.82 14.49
N LEU A 50 18.18 12.19 14.43
CA LEU A 50 16.99 12.64 15.16
C LEU A 50 17.23 12.60 16.67
N GLN A 51 17.87 11.54 17.17
CA GLN A 51 18.24 11.41 18.58
C GLN A 51 19.25 12.48 19.02
N ALA A 52 20.20 12.86 18.14
CA ALA A 52 21.20 13.88 18.42
C ALA A 52 20.63 15.31 18.44
N GLU A 53 19.62 15.60 17.60
CA GLU A 53 19.06 16.94 17.43
C GLU A 53 17.83 17.21 18.31
N LEU A 54 17.02 16.18 18.59
CA LEU A 54 15.72 16.33 19.27
C LEU A 54 15.69 15.72 20.68
N GLY A 55 16.83 15.15 21.13
CA GLY A 55 16.98 14.58 22.47
C GLY A 55 16.41 13.16 22.61
N PRO A 56 16.58 12.54 23.79
CA PRO A 56 16.23 11.15 24.04
C PRO A 56 14.72 10.83 23.93
N GLU A 57 13.86 11.84 23.82
CA GLU A 57 12.41 11.69 23.58
C GLU A 57 12.08 10.93 22.27
N PHE A 58 13.03 10.85 21.33
CA PHE A 58 12.93 10.08 20.07
C PHE A 58 13.82 8.83 20.04
N ALA A 59 14.52 8.53 21.14
CA ALA A 59 15.39 7.37 21.27
C ALA A 59 14.62 6.05 21.45
N ASP A 60 13.39 6.11 21.94
CA ASP A 60 12.53 4.95 22.19
C ASP A 60 11.81 4.45 20.93
N LEU A 61 12.23 4.89 19.75
CA LEU A 61 11.84 4.32 18.47
C LEU A 61 12.49 2.94 18.32
N ASP A 62 11.89 1.93 18.95
CA ASP A 62 12.31 0.54 18.82
C ASP A 62 11.97 0.03 17.40
N LEU A 63 12.94 0.17 16.50
CA LEU A 63 12.90 -0.34 15.13
C LEU A 63 12.70 -1.87 15.04
N ARG A 64 12.76 -2.61 16.16
CA ARG A 64 12.42 -4.04 16.20
C ARG A 64 10.93 -4.29 16.05
N ASN A 65 10.08 -3.33 16.42
CA ASN A 65 8.62 -3.47 16.36
C ASN A 65 7.98 -2.33 15.53
N PRO A 66 8.13 -2.35 14.19
CA PRO A 66 7.62 -1.28 13.32
C PRO A 66 6.10 -1.11 13.41
N ARG A 67 5.37 -2.16 13.80
CA ARG A 67 3.92 -2.11 14.01
C ARG A 67 3.54 -1.20 15.17
N GLU A 68 4.25 -1.29 16.29
CA GLU A 68 3.98 -0.46 17.47
C GLU A 68 4.37 1.00 17.21
N MET A 69 5.45 1.25 16.45
CA MET A 69 5.82 2.60 16.00
C MET A 69 4.72 3.25 15.14
N VAL A 70 4.19 2.54 14.15
CA VAL A 70 3.13 3.09 13.28
C VAL A 70 1.86 3.35 14.08
N THR A 71 1.47 2.43 14.97
CA THR A 71 0.27 2.62 15.78
C THR A 71 0.39 3.80 16.74
N LYS A 72 1.49 3.90 17.50
CA LYS A 72 1.65 4.97 18.50
C LYS A 72 1.94 6.35 17.90
N HIS A 73 2.67 6.42 16.78
CA HIS A 73 3.10 7.71 16.22
C HIS A 73 2.36 8.17 14.98
N LEU A 74 1.68 7.28 14.24
CA LEU A 74 0.85 7.68 13.11
C LEU A 74 -0.63 7.48 13.38
N ILE A 75 -1.04 6.39 14.05
CA ILE A 75 -2.47 6.06 14.18
C ILE A 75 -3.11 6.76 15.37
N GLU A 76 -2.48 6.80 16.54
CA GLU A 76 -3.01 7.50 17.72
C GLU A 76 -3.20 9.02 17.51
N PRO A 77 -2.21 9.79 17.00
CA PRO A 77 -2.42 11.21 16.76
C PRO A 77 -3.45 11.48 15.66
N VAL A 78 -3.44 10.68 14.59
CA VAL A 78 -4.44 10.81 13.51
C VAL A 78 -5.82 10.39 14.00
N GLN A 79 -5.96 9.37 14.85
CA GLN A 79 -7.26 9.01 15.42
C GLN A 79 -7.79 10.11 16.36
N ALA A 80 -6.94 10.71 17.19
CA ALA A 80 -7.33 11.83 18.04
C ALA A 80 -7.80 13.04 17.22
N GLU A 81 -7.21 13.29 16.06
CA GLU A 81 -7.63 14.37 15.14
C GLU A 81 -8.89 14.00 14.34
N LEU A 82 -9.09 12.72 14.04
CA LEU A 82 -10.25 12.23 13.27
C LEU A 82 -11.49 11.93 14.13
N GLU A 83 -11.37 11.79 15.45
CA GLU A 83 -12.49 11.64 16.39
C GLU A 83 -13.54 12.77 16.29
N PRO A 84 -13.17 14.07 16.30
CA PRO A 84 -14.14 15.14 16.14
C PRO A 84 -14.79 15.14 14.74
N LEU A 85 -14.02 14.85 13.69
CA LEU A 85 -14.58 14.74 12.33
C LEU A 85 -15.53 13.54 12.20
N LYS A 86 -15.23 12.40 12.82
CA LYS A 86 -16.13 11.25 12.84
C LYS A 86 -17.42 11.57 13.58
N ALA A 87 -17.35 12.24 14.72
CA ALA A 87 -18.53 12.64 15.48
C ALA A 87 -19.47 13.56 14.67
N GLU A 88 -18.91 14.42 13.80
CA GLU A 88 -19.67 15.29 12.90
C GLU A 88 -20.25 14.55 11.67
N LEU A 89 -19.61 13.46 11.24
CA LEU A 89 -20.01 12.67 10.08
C LEU A 89 -20.98 11.51 10.39
N GLU A 90 -21.05 11.04 11.64
CA GLU A 90 -22.02 10.03 12.10
C GLU A 90 -23.50 10.39 11.81
N PRO A 91 -24.00 11.63 12.04
CA PRO A 91 -25.39 11.98 11.69
C PRO A 91 -25.65 11.97 10.18
N VAL A 92 -24.65 12.32 9.38
CA VAL A 92 -24.74 12.28 7.90
C VAL A 92 -24.80 10.85 7.41
N LYS A 93 -23.96 9.96 7.97
CA LYS A 93 -23.95 8.54 7.65
C LYS A 93 -25.24 7.83 8.07
N ALA A 94 -25.80 8.20 9.22
CA ALA A 94 -27.10 7.71 9.67
C ALA A 94 -28.25 8.13 8.73
N GLY A 95 -28.15 9.32 8.13
CA GLY A 95 -29.09 9.82 7.12
C GLY A 95 -28.94 9.19 5.73
N LEU A 96 -27.85 8.47 5.46
CA LEU A 96 -27.58 7.82 4.18
C LEU A 96 -27.88 6.31 4.18
N ASN A 97 -28.37 5.75 5.29
CA ASN A 97 -28.82 4.35 5.33
C ASN A 97 -29.98 4.15 4.32
N PRO A 98 -29.75 3.46 3.19
CA PRO A 98 -30.76 3.28 2.15
C PRO A 98 -31.59 2.04 2.49
N SER A 99 -32.33 2.10 3.59
CA SER A 99 -33.30 1.06 3.94
C SER A 99 -34.55 1.70 4.49
N GLY A 100 -35.25 2.44 3.63
CA GLY A 100 -36.53 3.03 3.98
C GLY A 100 -37.09 3.90 2.86
N SER A 101 -37.96 3.29 2.05
CA SER A 101 -38.97 3.94 1.20
C SER A 101 -38.54 4.42 -0.19
N LEU A 102 -39.47 4.22 -1.14
CA LEU A 102 -39.46 4.48 -2.60
C LEU A 102 -38.82 3.33 -3.40
N ALA A 103 -39.47 2.17 -3.59
CA ALA A 103 -40.72 1.96 -4.31
C ALA A 103 -40.80 2.70 -5.66
N GLU A 104 -40.89 1.89 -6.72
CA GLU A 104 -41.23 2.18 -8.12
C GLU A 104 -40.06 2.38 -9.13
N ALA A 105 -39.95 1.41 -10.05
CA ALA A 105 -39.06 1.32 -11.22
C ALA A 105 -39.68 2.06 -12.44
N PRO A 106 -39.32 1.81 -13.72
CA PRO A 106 -38.06 1.38 -14.37
C PRO A 106 -37.70 2.34 -15.55
N SER A 107 -36.56 2.18 -16.22
CA SER A 107 -36.42 2.35 -17.69
C SER A 107 -35.02 1.91 -18.15
N GLU A 108 -35.03 0.95 -19.06
CA GLU A 108 -33.89 0.39 -19.78
C GLU A 108 -33.23 1.40 -20.75
N VAL A 109 -32.17 0.90 -21.40
CA VAL A 109 -31.55 1.27 -22.70
C VAL A 109 -30.06 1.59 -22.47
N LEU A 110 -29.17 0.61 -22.52
CA LEU A 110 -28.69 -0.19 -23.65
C LEU A 110 -27.73 0.61 -24.57
N LEU A 111 -26.47 0.18 -24.46
CA LEU A 111 -25.28 0.36 -25.30
C LEU A 111 -25.49 0.86 -26.73
N GLU A 112 -24.68 1.83 -27.16
CA GLU A 112 -24.12 1.85 -28.52
C GLU A 112 -22.77 2.58 -28.48
N VAL A 113 -21.70 1.83 -28.76
CA VAL A 113 -20.33 2.32 -28.96
C VAL A 113 -20.24 2.74 -30.41
N ASP A 114 -20.27 4.04 -30.69
CA ASP A 114 -20.13 4.56 -32.05
C ASP A 114 -18.68 5.01 -32.34
N GLU A 115 -18.36 4.78 -33.60
CA GLU A 115 -17.09 4.61 -34.24
C GLU A 115 -16.39 5.96 -34.51
N ALA A 116 -15.06 5.97 -34.45
CA ALA A 116 -14.26 7.13 -34.81
C ALA A 116 -14.33 7.41 -36.32
N PRO A 117 -14.33 8.68 -36.76
CA PRO A 117 -13.79 9.02 -38.06
C PRO A 117 -12.36 9.56 -37.96
N SER A 118 -11.56 8.90 -38.78
CA SER A 118 -10.20 9.17 -39.22
C SER A 118 -9.91 10.60 -39.68
N THR A 119 -8.68 11.02 -39.37
CA THR A 119 -7.77 11.85 -40.17
C THR A 119 -8.23 13.25 -40.61
N VAL A 120 -7.62 14.26 -39.99
CA VAL A 120 -7.29 15.51 -40.69
C VAL A 120 -5.77 15.58 -40.82
N ALA A 121 -5.32 15.66 -42.07
CA ALA A 121 -3.93 15.73 -42.47
C ALA A 121 -3.26 17.01 -41.93
N PHE A 122 -2.01 16.86 -41.49
CA PHE A 122 -1.16 17.95 -41.00
C PHE A 122 -0.83 18.90 -42.17
N ASP A 123 -1.15 20.19 -42.04
CA ASP A 123 -0.82 21.25 -42.99
C ASP A 123 0.52 21.90 -42.62
N PRO A 124 1.58 21.78 -43.44
CA PRO A 124 2.89 22.35 -43.15
C PRO A 124 3.11 23.82 -43.59
N GLU A 125 2.08 24.58 -43.99
CA GLU A 125 2.23 26.00 -44.43
C GLU A 125 1.91 27.06 -43.36
N ALA A 126 2.21 26.81 -42.08
CA ALA A 126 2.23 27.85 -41.04
C ALA A 126 3.69 28.21 -40.68
N THR A 127 4.21 29.23 -41.37
CA THR A 127 5.44 29.98 -41.01
C THR A 127 5.14 31.01 -39.91
#